data_AF-A0A7C5BR50-F1
#
_entry.id   AF-A0A7C5BR50-F1
#
_cell.length_a   1.000
_cell.length_b   1.000
_cell.length_c   1.000
_cell.angle_alpha   90.00
_cell.angle_beta   90.00
_cell.angle_gamma   90.00
#
_symmetry.space_group_name_H-M   'P 1'
#
loop_
_entity.id
_entity.type
_entity.pdbx_description
1 polymer ?
#
loop_
_entity_poly.entity_id
_entity_poly.type
_entity_poly.pdbx_seq_one_letter_code
_entity_poly.pdbx_strand_id
1 'polypeptide(L)'
;MARPNWQCPSKWSEWSDWLAAGLHARDRWRRSVLLAGILFAAGRRIVSGGLRAVGVSADFQDYDYFLASLGRKAGSVATQLFLLVLRTLSLPDRLLPVIEDSPTKRYGPKVEGADIHRNP
;
A
#
# COMPACT_ATOMS: atom_id res chain seq x y z
N MET A 1 6.81 2.57 30.46
CA MET A 1 6.91 2.54 28.98
C MET A 1 6.21 3.77 28.43
N ALA A 2 6.95 4.69 27.80
CA ALA A 2 6.38 5.87 27.17
C ALA A 2 5.53 5.43 25.98
N ARG A 3 4.24 5.78 25.98
CA ARG A 3 3.37 5.59 24.81
C ARG A 3 3.85 6.57 23.74
N PRO A 4 4.06 6.13 22.48
CA PRO A 4 4.44 7.06 21.42
C PRO A 4 3.34 8.12 21.29
N ASN A 5 3.71 9.39 21.48
CA ASN A 5 2.79 10.55 21.47
C ASN A 5 2.43 10.99 20.04
N TRP A 6 2.60 10.10 19.07
CA TRP A 6 2.25 10.32 17.68
C TRP A 6 0.77 10.02 17.49
N GLN A 7 -0.05 11.07 17.43
CA GLN A 7 -1.42 10.98 16.96
C GLN A 7 -1.41 11.20 15.44
N CYS A 8 -1.69 10.13 14.73
CA CYS A 8 -1.97 10.15 13.32
C CYS A 8 -3.07 11.20 13.01
N PRO A 9 -2.93 12.06 11.98
CA PRO A 9 -4.00 12.98 11.59
C PRO A 9 -5.31 12.22 11.42
N SER A 10 -6.44 12.74 11.91
CA SER A 10 -7.75 12.05 11.87
C SER A 10 -8.08 11.49 10.48
N LYS A 11 -7.76 12.27 9.43
CA LYS A 11 -7.88 11.88 8.02
C LYS A 11 -7.07 10.64 7.66
N TRP A 12 -5.86 10.46 8.21
CA TRP A 12 -5.04 9.29 7.91
C TRP A 12 -5.61 8.01 8.51
N SER A 13 -6.13 8.05 9.74
CA SER A 13 -6.78 6.88 10.33
C SER A 13 -8.05 6.53 9.54
N GLU A 14 -8.85 7.54 9.21
CA GLU A 14 -10.06 7.39 8.39
C GLU A 14 -9.76 6.82 7.00
N TRP A 15 -8.74 7.36 6.30
CA TRP A 15 -8.33 6.87 4.98
C TRP A 15 -7.72 5.47 5.06
N SER A 16 -6.98 5.16 6.13
CA SER A 16 -6.43 3.83 6.35
C SER A 16 -7.53 2.79 6.57
N ASP A 17 -8.63 3.17 7.24
CA ASP A 17 -9.81 2.32 7.41
C ASP A 17 -10.65 2.22 6.15
N TRP A 18 -10.76 3.29 5.36
CA TRP A 18 -11.40 3.28 4.05
C TRP A 18 -10.72 2.26 3.11
N LEU A 19 -9.39 2.33 3.01
CA LEU A 19 -8.60 1.39 2.21
C LEU A 19 -8.69 -0.05 2.76
N ALA A 20 -9.04 -0.22 4.04
CA ALA A 20 -9.24 -1.52 4.67
C ALA A 20 -10.55 -2.21 4.30
N ALA A 21 -11.52 -1.48 3.74
CA ALA A 21 -12.84 -2.04 3.43
C ALA A 21 -12.77 -3.25 2.49
N GLY A 22 -11.76 -3.30 1.61
CA GLY A 22 -11.48 -4.44 0.74
C GLY A 22 -10.77 -5.62 1.43
N LEU A 23 -10.17 -5.43 2.61
CA LEU A 23 -9.32 -6.40 3.29
C LEU A 23 -10.06 -7.21 4.36
N HIS A 24 -9.53 -8.41 4.66
CA HIS A 24 -10.11 -9.27 5.69
C HIS A 24 -9.86 -8.68 7.10
N ALA A 25 -10.78 -8.91 8.04
CA ALA A 25 -10.73 -8.30 9.38
C ALA A 25 -9.44 -8.63 10.16
N ARG A 26 -8.84 -9.82 9.97
CA ARG A 26 -7.60 -10.24 10.64
C ARG A 26 -6.37 -9.40 10.25
N ASP A 27 -6.43 -8.79 9.07
CA ASP A 27 -5.35 -7.97 8.51
C ASP A 27 -5.49 -6.48 8.92
N ARG A 28 -6.55 -6.18 9.69
CA ARG A 28 -6.78 -5.09 10.67
C ARG A 28 -5.65 -4.09 10.96
N TRP A 29 -4.60 -4.55 11.60
CA TRP A 29 -3.81 -3.68 12.47
C TRP A 29 -2.41 -3.36 11.91
N ARG A 30 -2.01 -4.02 10.81
CA ARG A 30 -0.68 -3.85 10.18
C ARG A 30 -0.63 -2.76 9.10
N ARG A 31 -1.77 -2.15 8.75
CA ARG A 31 -1.96 -1.30 7.56
C ARG A 31 -1.37 0.10 7.66
N SER A 32 -1.67 0.82 8.73
CA SER A 32 -1.20 2.19 8.92
C SER A 32 0.33 2.23 9.00
N VAL A 33 0.91 1.18 9.60
CA VAL A 33 2.37 0.94 9.68
C VAL A 33 2.95 0.70 8.29
N LEU A 34 2.34 -0.15 7.46
CA LEU A 34 2.79 -0.39 6.09
C LEU A 34 2.72 0.88 5.22
N LEU A 35 1.59 1.61 5.27
CA LEU A 35 1.40 2.85 4.52
C LEU A 35 2.40 3.93 4.95
N ALA A 36 2.62 4.08 6.26
CA ALA A 36 3.64 5.00 6.78
C ALA A 36 5.04 4.59 6.31
N GLY A 37 5.36 3.28 6.35
CA GLY A 37 6.62 2.76 5.84
C GLY A 37 6.82 3.05 4.35
N ILE A 38 5.79 2.90 3.53
CA ILE A 38 5.87 3.20 2.08
C ILE A 38 6.13 4.69 1.82
N LEU A 39 5.45 5.58 2.56
CA LEU A 39 5.56 7.02 2.35
C LEU A 39 6.83 7.64 2.94
N PHE A 40 7.27 7.16 4.10
CA PHE A 40 8.35 7.77 4.87
C PHE A 40 9.68 7.01 4.81
N ALA A 41 9.75 5.85 4.12
CA ALA A 41 11.02 5.18 3.88
C ALA A 41 11.97 6.05 3.05
N ALA A 42 13.15 6.35 3.62
CA ALA A 42 14.26 6.95 2.89
C ALA A 42 15.21 5.87 2.35
N GLY A 43 15.72 6.06 1.13
CA GLY A 43 16.69 5.15 0.50
C GLY A 43 16.05 4.06 -0.37
N ARG A 44 16.63 2.84 -0.35
CA ARG A 44 16.16 1.74 -1.22
C ARG A 44 14.76 1.30 -0.79
N ARG A 45 13.78 1.45 -1.69
CA ARG A 45 12.35 1.12 -1.49
C ARG A 45 12.10 -0.39 -1.44
N ILE A 46 12.64 -1.06 -0.43
CA ILE A 46 12.34 -2.46 -0.10
C ILE A 46 11.40 -2.54 1.11
N VAL A 47 10.55 -3.55 1.14
CA VAL A 47 9.56 -3.78 2.21
C VAL A 47 10.21 -3.74 3.60
N SER A 48 11.31 -4.46 3.79
CA SER A 48 12.04 -4.49 5.07
C SER A 48 12.67 -3.15 5.44
N GLY A 49 12.97 -2.30 4.46
CA GLY A 49 13.45 -0.93 4.69
C GLY A 49 12.34 -0.03 5.23
N GLY A 50 11.16 -0.08 4.59
CA GLY A 50 10.00 0.69 5.06
C GLY A 50 9.47 0.22 6.40
N LEU A 51 9.46 -1.08 6.65
CA LEU A 51 9.09 -1.64 7.95
C LEU A 51 10.09 -1.25 9.07
N ARG A 52 11.40 -1.21 8.77
CA ARG A 52 12.40 -0.68 9.72
C ARG A 52 12.20 0.80 10.01
N ALA A 53 11.87 1.60 9.00
CA ALA A 53 11.66 3.04 9.15
C ALA A 53 10.51 3.37 10.14
N VAL A 54 9.58 2.44 10.34
CA VAL A 54 8.46 2.56 11.29
C VAL A 54 8.66 1.70 12.56
N GLY A 55 9.87 1.17 12.78
CA GLY A 55 10.25 0.47 14.01
C GLY A 55 9.90 -1.01 14.08
N VAL A 56 9.48 -1.64 12.98
CA VAL A 56 9.23 -3.10 12.94
C VAL A 56 10.58 -3.83 12.84
N SER A 57 10.80 -4.83 13.70
CA SER A 57 12.06 -5.59 13.76
C SER A 57 11.88 -7.11 13.89
N ALA A 58 11.26 -7.63 14.94
CA ALA A 58 11.12 -9.10 15.09
C ALA A 58 9.98 -9.66 14.22
N ASP A 59 8.99 -8.84 13.89
CA ASP A 59 7.72 -9.30 13.34
C ASP A 59 7.63 -9.16 11.81
N PHE A 60 8.75 -9.06 11.08
CA PHE A 60 8.73 -8.87 9.61
C PHE A 60 7.93 -9.95 8.89
N GLN A 61 8.04 -11.20 9.33
CA GLN A 61 7.41 -12.35 8.68
C GLN A 61 5.89 -12.20 8.58
N ASP A 62 5.26 -11.63 9.61
CA ASP A 62 3.83 -11.41 9.59
C ASP A 62 3.40 -10.36 8.56
N TYR A 63 4.27 -9.39 8.27
CA TYR A 63 4.03 -8.41 7.22
C TYR A 63 4.19 -9.03 5.83
N ASP A 64 5.05 -10.03 5.65
CA ASP A 64 5.14 -10.78 4.39
C ASP A 64 3.85 -11.57 4.11
N TYR A 65 3.29 -12.23 5.13
CA TYR A 65 1.97 -12.88 5.01
C TYR A 65 0.87 -11.89 4.69
N PHE A 66 0.87 -10.73 5.36
CA PHE A 66 -0.07 -9.66 5.08
C PHE A 66 0.06 -9.15 3.65
N LEU A 67 1.28 -8.92 3.16
CA LEU A 67 1.53 -8.46 1.79
C LEU A 67 1.06 -9.47 0.74
N ALA A 68 1.22 -10.77 1.00
CA ALA A 68 0.67 -11.80 0.12
C ALA A 68 -0.87 -11.76 0.08
N SER A 69 -1.53 -11.56 1.22
CA SER A 69 -2.99 -11.37 1.31
C SER A 69 -3.44 -10.10 0.59
N LEU A 70 -2.73 -9.00 0.80
CA LEU A 70 -2.97 -7.69 0.18
C LEU A 70 -2.83 -7.76 -1.33
N GLY A 71 -1.79 -8.42 -1.84
CA GLY A 71 -1.54 -8.59 -3.28
C GLY A 71 -2.69 -9.29 -4.00
N ARG A 72 -3.29 -10.32 -3.38
CA ARG A 72 -4.50 -10.99 -3.93
C ARG A 72 -5.74 -10.11 -3.97
N LYS A 73 -5.74 -9.00 -3.23
CA LYS A 73 -6.85 -8.03 -3.14
C LYS A 73 -6.49 -6.66 -3.71
N ALA A 74 -5.38 -6.56 -4.46
CA ALA A 74 -4.86 -5.30 -4.96
C ALA A 74 -5.89 -4.52 -5.78
N GLY A 75 -6.69 -5.19 -6.62
CA GLY A 75 -7.76 -4.55 -7.38
C GLY A 75 -8.82 -3.89 -6.49
N SER A 76 -9.29 -4.58 -5.45
CA SER A 76 -10.27 -4.02 -4.51
C SER A 76 -9.72 -2.81 -3.75
N VAL A 77 -8.46 -2.88 -3.30
CA VAL A 77 -7.80 -1.76 -2.62
C VAL A 77 -7.57 -0.59 -3.58
N ALA A 78 -7.18 -0.86 -4.83
CA ALA A 78 -7.03 0.17 -5.86
C ALA A 78 -8.35 0.87 -6.16
N THR A 79 -9.47 0.15 -6.23
CA THR A 79 -10.81 0.74 -6.38
C THR A 79 -11.15 1.66 -5.20
N GLN A 80 -10.89 1.23 -3.96
CA GLN A 80 -11.16 2.06 -2.78
C GLN A 80 -10.28 3.33 -2.78
N LEU A 81 -9.01 3.20 -3.17
CA LEU A 81 -8.11 4.35 -3.33
C LEU A 81 -8.60 5.32 -4.41
N PHE A 82 -9.02 4.80 -5.56
CA PHE A 82 -9.56 5.62 -6.65
C PHE A 82 -10.79 6.41 -6.20
N LEU A 83 -11.76 5.76 -5.54
CA LEU A 83 -12.93 6.44 -4.98
C LEU A 83 -12.55 7.50 -3.94
N LEU A 84 -11.56 7.21 -3.10
CA LEU A 84 -11.06 8.18 -2.11
C LEU A 84 -10.44 9.41 -2.80
N VAL A 85 -9.69 9.21 -3.89
CA VAL A 85 -9.12 10.30 -4.70
C VAL A 85 -10.24 11.15 -5.30
N LEU A 86 -11.25 10.55 -5.92
CA LEU A 86 -12.40 11.27 -6.49
C LEU A 86 -13.16 12.08 -5.43
N ARG A 87 -13.28 11.56 -4.21
CA ARG A 87 -13.94 12.25 -3.08
C ARG A 87 -13.11 13.39 -2.52
N THR A 88 -11.78 13.26 -2.53
CA THR A 88 -10.88 14.17 -1.81
C THR A 88 -10.39 15.31 -2.69
N LEU A 89 -10.21 15.06 -3.99
CA LEU A 89 -9.75 16.06 -4.93
C LEU A 89 -10.92 16.77 -5.59
N SER A 90 -10.84 18.10 -5.65
CA SER A 90 -11.74 18.90 -6.49
C SER A 90 -11.36 18.69 -7.96
N LEU A 91 -12.11 17.84 -8.65
CA LEU A 91 -11.86 17.55 -10.06
C LEU A 91 -12.46 18.64 -10.95
N PRO A 92 -11.76 19.05 -12.03
CA PRO A 92 -12.31 19.95 -13.03
C PRO A 92 -13.37 19.25 -13.89
N ASP A 93 -14.20 20.04 -14.58
CA ASP A 93 -15.27 19.54 -15.46
C ASP A 93 -14.78 18.67 -16.63
N ARG A 94 -13.49 18.79 -17.00
CA ARG A 94 -12.86 18.00 -18.05
C ARG A 94 -11.64 17.27 -17.49
N LEU A 95 -11.62 15.96 -17.69
CA LEU A 95 -10.51 15.09 -17.33
C LEU A 95 -9.93 14.44 -18.59
N LEU A 96 -8.61 14.31 -18.63
CA LEU A 96 -7.91 13.50 -19.62
C LEU A 96 -7.44 12.20 -18.94
N PRO A 97 -8.08 11.05 -19.20
CA PRO A 97 -7.58 9.78 -18.69
C PRO A 97 -6.26 9.43 -19.39
N VAL A 98 -5.24 9.09 -18.61
CA VAL A 98 -3.97 8.58 -19.10
C VAL A 98 -3.86 7.13 -18.69
N ILE A 99 -3.69 6.25 -19.67
CA ILE A 99 -3.45 4.82 -19.44
C ILE A 99 -1.95 4.59 -19.57
N GLU A 100 -1.37 4.04 -18.51
CA GLU A 100 0.01 3.60 -18.50
C GLU A 100 0.00 2.07 -18.44
N ASP A 101 0.57 1.45 -19.46
CA ASP A 101 0.71 -0.01 -19.59
C ASP A 101 2.21 -0.35 -19.71
N SER A 102 3.07 0.39 -19.02
CA SER A 102 4.49 0.05 -19.04
C SER A 102 4.69 -1.19 -18.18
N PRO A 103 5.45 -2.18 -18.66
CA PRO A 103 5.77 -3.33 -17.84
C PRO A 103 6.55 -2.90 -16.59
N THR A 104 6.11 -3.41 -15.44
CA THR A 104 6.89 -3.25 -14.21
C THR A 104 8.11 -4.17 -14.26
N LYS A 105 9.31 -3.59 -14.33
CA LYS A 105 10.58 -4.32 -14.24
C LYS A 105 10.61 -5.17 -12.97
N ARG A 106 10.70 -6.49 -13.14
CA ARG A 106 10.84 -7.44 -12.03
C ARG A 106 11.99 -8.39 -12.31
N TYR A 107 12.76 -8.69 -11.27
CA TYR A 107 13.94 -9.53 -11.35
C TYR A 107 13.83 -10.66 -10.33
N GLY A 108 14.22 -11.88 -10.70
CA GLY A 108 14.32 -13.01 -9.78
C GLY A 108 13.99 -14.35 -10.42
N PRO A 109 14.33 -15.46 -9.74
CA PRO A 109 14.18 -16.82 -10.27
C PRO A 109 12.72 -17.28 -10.42
N LYS A 110 11.75 -16.54 -9.87
CA LYS A 110 10.31 -16.86 -9.93
C LYS A 110 9.51 -15.82 -10.70
N VAL A 111 10.14 -15.20 -11.68
CA VAL A 111 9.56 -14.09 -12.42
C VAL A 111 9.54 -14.42 -13.93
N GLU A 112 8.97 -15.57 -14.27
CA GLU A 112 8.70 -15.91 -15.67
C GLU A 112 7.67 -14.92 -16.22
N GLY A 113 8.01 -14.27 -17.35
CA GLY A 113 7.11 -13.34 -18.03
C GLY A 113 7.06 -11.91 -17.49
N ALA A 114 7.84 -11.55 -16.46
CA ALA A 114 8.02 -10.12 -16.18
C ALA A 114 8.72 -9.41 -17.33
N ASP A 115 8.30 -8.18 -17.59
CA ASP A 115 8.63 -7.41 -18.79
C ASP A 115 8.05 -7.95 -20.12
N ILE A 116 7.29 -9.05 -20.09
CA ILE A 116 6.68 -9.66 -21.29
C ILE A 116 5.16 -9.68 -21.20
N HIS A 117 4.60 -9.96 -20.02
CA HIS A 117 3.15 -10.00 -19.79
C HIS A 117 2.62 -8.64 -19.37
N ARG A 118 1.78 -8.06 -20.23
CA ARG A 118 0.84 -7.00 -19.86
C ARG A 118 -0.23 -7.64 -18.97
N ASN A 119 -0.57 -6.99 -17.86
CA ASN A 119 -1.63 -7.47 -16.99
C ASN A 119 -2.93 -7.47 -17.81
N PRO A 120 -3.56 -8.62 -18.12
CA PRO A 120 -4.69 -8.70 -19.05
C PRO A 120 -5.92 -7.95 -18.54
#